data_AF-A0A497IID6-F1
#
_entry.id   AF-A0A497IID6-F1
#
_cell.length_a   1.000
_cell.length_b   1.000
_cell.length_c   1.000
_cell.angle_alpha   90.00
_cell.angle_beta   90.00
_cell.angle_gamma   90.00
#
_symmetry.space_group_name_H-M   'P 1'
#
loop_
_entity.id
_entity.type
_entity.pdbx_description
1 polymer ?
#
loop_
_entity_poly.entity_id
_entity_poly.type
_entity_poly.pdbx_seq_one_letter_code
_entity_poly.pdbx_strand_id
1 'polypeptide(L)'
;MPVTDMRVKSVIDDGTGPITLVLGAELTEKLWGHTLKEAEEMASKATPDSVEKDIRDRLTGRMIAVRGNMSNGEYGASLVAESVWFVERDVGGEAIRLLEERGVHR
;
A
#
# COMPACT_ATOMS: atom_id res chain seq x y z
N MET A 1 30.02 6.07 -3.76
CA MET A 1 29.02 7.10 -3.36
C MET A 1 27.78 6.34 -2.93
N PRO A 2 27.09 6.73 -1.84
CA PRO A 2 25.81 6.13 -1.49
C PRO A 2 24.78 6.39 -2.60
N VAL A 3 23.90 5.43 -2.86
CA VAL A 3 22.77 5.56 -3.79
C VAL A 3 21.54 5.85 -2.94
N THR A 4 20.83 6.94 -3.23
CA THR A 4 19.57 7.27 -2.56
C THR A 4 18.52 6.22 -2.92
N ASP A 5 17.74 5.79 -1.93
CA ASP A 5 16.71 4.77 -2.07
C ASP A 5 15.53 5.12 -1.15
N MET A 6 14.31 4.91 -1.63
CA MET A 6 13.09 5.20 -0.88
C MET A 6 12.17 3.99 -0.93
N ARG A 7 11.90 3.40 0.22
CA ARG A 7 11.06 2.22 0.36
C ARG A 7 10.00 2.44 1.40
N VAL A 8 8.84 1.84 1.19
CA VAL A 8 7.75 1.85 2.16
C VAL A 8 7.63 0.48 2.82
N LYS A 9 7.70 0.47 4.15
CA LYS A 9 7.20 -0.63 4.97
C LYS A 9 5.86 -0.19 5.54
N SER A 10 4.82 -0.96 5.26
CA SER A 10 3.45 -0.66 5.68
C SER A 10 2.80 -1.90 6.31
N VAL A 11 1.62 -1.70 6.88
CA VAL A 11 0.76 -2.78 7.36
C VAL A 11 -0.49 -2.79 6.50
N ILE A 12 -0.88 -3.96 6.02
CA ILE A 12 -2.13 -4.17 5.31
C ILE A 12 -2.98 -5.18 6.07
N ASP A 13 -4.30 -5.02 6.00
CA ASP A 13 -5.27 -5.86 6.68
C ASP A 13 -6.45 -6.10 5.74
N ASP A 14 -6.81 -7.36 5.55
CA ASP A 14 -7.94 -7.80 4.72
C ASP A 14 -9.17 -8.21 5.55
N GLY A 15 -9.09 -8.08 6.88
CA GLY A 15 -10.10 -8.49 7.85
C GLY A 15 -9.82 -9.85 8.51
N THR A 16 -8.87 -10.63 8.00
CA THR A 16 -8.42 -11.89 8.64
C THR A 16 -7.29 -11.63 9.64
N GLY A 17 -6.53 -10.57 9.41
CA GLY A 17 -5.45 -10.13 10.29
C GLY A 17 -4.40 -9.32 9.53
N PRO A 18 -3.65 -8.47 10.25
CA PRO A 18 -2.66 -7.61 9.64
C PRO A 18 -1.40 -8.38 9.23
N ILE A 19 -0.82 -8.00 8.09
CA ILE A 19 0.52 -8.45 7.68
C ILE A 19 1.41 -7.24 7.37
N THR A 20 2.72 -7.45 7.46
CA THR A 20 3.71 -6.45 7.03
C THR A 20 3.85 -6.49 5.52
N LEU A 21 3.76 -5.34 4.86
CA LEU A 21 4.04 -5.17 3.43
C LEU A 21 5.34 -4.37 3.24
N VAL A 22 6.22 -4.86 2.37
CA VAL A 22 7.43 -4.14 1.94
C VAL A 22 7.33 -3.81 0.45
N LEU A 23 7.43 -2.52 0.14
CA LEU A 23 7.49 -1.98 -1.21
C LEU A 23 8.92 -1.55 -1.54
N GLY A 24 9.44 -2.01 -2.67
CA GLY A 24 10.69 -1.47 -3.23
C GLY A 24 10.52 -0.04 -3.76
N ALA A 25 11.61 0.55 -4.24
CA ALA A 25 11.62 1.93 -4.75
C ALA A 25 10.60 2.17 -5.85
N GLU A 26 10.69 1.38 -6.93
CA GLU A 26 9.80 1.54 -8.09
C GLU A 26 8.32 1.37 -7.74
N LEU A 27 8.00 0.44 -6.84
CA LEU A 27 6.62 0.21 -6.39
C LEU A 27 6.13 1.32 -5.45
N THR A 28 7.04 1.87 -4.64
CA THR A 28 6.75 3.04 -3.79
C THR A 28 6.42 4.24 -4.67
N GLU A 29 7.27 4.56 -5.64
CA GLU A 29 7.04 5.66 -6.59
C GLU A 29 5.73 5.47 -7.36
N LYS A 30 5.47 4.25 -7.86
CA LYS A 30 4.25 3.93 -8.61
C LYS A 30 2.97 4.17 -7.81
N LEU A 31 2.91 3.72 -6.55
CA LEU A 31 1.71 3.91 -5.72
C LEU A 31 1.56 5.34 -5.22
N TRP A 32 2.68 5.94 -4.82
CA TRP A 32 2.71 7.31 -4.34
C TRP A 32 2.33 8.29 -5.45
N GLY A 33 2.79 8.05 -6.67
CA GLY A 33 2.58 8.91 -7.84
C GLY A 33 3.68 9.95 -8.03
N HIS A 34 4.80 9.81 -7.32
CA HIS A 34 5.95 10.71 -7.37
C HIS A 34 7.25 9.92 -7.45
N THR A 35 8.30 10.57 -7.95
CA THR A 35 9.65 10.03 -8.10
C THR A 35 10.52 10.35 -6.88
N LEU A 36 11.63 9.62 -6.72
CA LEU A 36 12.66 9.89 -5.72
C LEU A 36 13.23 11.29 -5.85
N LYS A 37 13.39 11.79 -7.08
CA LYS A 37 13.85 13.16 -7.33
C LYS A 37 12.86 14.18 -6.77
N GLU A 38 11.56 13.97 -6.96
CA GLU A 38 10.53 14.84 -6.38
C GLU A 38 10.51 14.74 -4.85
N ALA A 39 10.79 13.56 -4.29
CA ALA A 39 10.99 13.39 -2.86
C ALA A 39 12.16 14.23 -2.32
N GLU A 40 13.31 14.21 -3.01
CA GLU A 40 14.48 15.03 -2.66
C GLU A 40 14.15 16.53 -2.72
N GLU A 41 13.43 16.96 -3.77
CA GLU A 41 12.97 18.34 -3.90
C GLU A 41 12.01 18.75 -2.78
N MET A 42 11.06 17.89 -2.41
CA MET A 42 10.15 18.12 -1.28
C MET A 42 10.91 18.19 0.04
N ALA A 43 11.81 17.25 0.30
CA ALA A 43 12.62 17.21 1.51
C ALA A 43 13.51 18.45 1.65
N SER A 44 14.00 19.02 0.54
CA SER A 44 14.85 20.22 0.56
C SER A 44 14.10 21.52 0.88
N LYS A 45 12.79 21.56 0.62
CA LYS A 45 11.95 22.78 0.71
C LYS A 45 11.03 22.79 1.93
N ALA A 46 10.88 21.66 2.60
CA ALA A 46 9.84 21.44 3.59
C ALA A 46 10.39 20.84 4.89
N THR A 47 9.49 20.41 5.77
CA THR A 47 9.86 19.77 7.02
C THR A 47 10.39 18.36 6.76
N PRO A 48 11.27 17.81 7.64
CA PRO A 48 11.87 16.49 7.45
C PRO A 48 10.88 15.33 7.24
N ASP A 49 9.63 15.48 7.67
CA ASP A 49 8.55 14.49 7.59
C ASP A 49 7.63 14.66 6.36
N SER A 50 7.86 15.67 5.52
CA SER A 50 6.92 16.01 4.43
C SER A 50 6.71 14.89 3.42
N VAL A 51 7.78 14.19 3.03
CA VAL A 51 7.70 13.05 2.11
C VAL A 51 6.91 11.90 2.73
N GLU A 52 7.20 11.57 4.00
CA GLU A 52 6.50 10.49 4.71
C GLU A 52 5.01 10.82 4.88
N LYS A 53 4.68 12.07 5.20
CA LYS A 53 3.30 12.52 5.34
C LYS A 53 2.54 12.42 4.02
N ASP A 54 3.14 12.84 2.92
CA ASP A 54 2.48 12.79 1.61
C ASP A 54 2.23 11.34 1.14
N ILE A 55 3.21 10.46 1.35
CA ILE A 55 3.04 9.01 1.13
C ILE A 55 1.92 8.47 2.03
N ARG A 56 1.92 8.81 3.32
CA ARG A 56 0.89 8.35 4.26
C ARG A 56 -0.50 8.81 3.85
N ASP A 57 -0.66 10.08 3.48
CA ASP A 57 -1.95 10.65 3.06
C ASP A 57 -2.45 9.99 1.76
N ARG A 58 -1.52 9.62 0.86
CA ARG A 58 -1.86 8.92 -0.38
C ARG A 58 -2.32 7.48 -0.17
N LEU A 59 -1.67 6.75 0.74
CA LEU A 59 -1.82 5.29 0.87
C LEU A 59 -2.78 4.85 1.98
N THR A 60 -2.89 5.62 3.07
CA THR A 60 -3.67 5.21 4.23
C THR A 60 -5.15 5.09 3.90
N GLY A 61 -5.78 3.98 4.33
CA GLY A 61 -7.20 3.73 4.11
C GLY A 61 -7.57 3.33 2.67
N ARG A 62 -6.59 3.17 1.79
CA ARG A 62 -6.81 2.76 0.40
C ARG A 62 -6.79 1.23 0.27
N MET A 63 -7.71 0.70 -0.51
CA MET A 63 -7.68 -0.70 -0.94
C MET A 63 -6.62 -0.88 -2.01
N ILE A 64 -5.68 -1.79 -1.77
CA ILE A 64 -4.66 -2.18 -2.73
C ILE A 64 -4.70 -3.68 -2.95
N ALA A 65 -4.28 -4.11 -4.13
CA ALA A 65 -4.00 -5.49 -4.43
C ALA A 65 -2.48 -5.63 -4.62
N VAL A 66 -1.91 -6.63 -3.97
CA VAL A 66 -0.47 -6.87 -3.91
C VAL A 66 -0.17 -8.30 -4.30
N ARG A 67 0.90 -8.51 -5.06
CA ARG A 67 1.48 -9.83 -5.32
C ARG A 67 2.96 -9.82 -4.98
N GLY A 68 3.43 -10.89 -4.36
CA GLY A 68 4.84 -11.05 -4.04
C GLY A 68 5.11 -12.26 -3.16
N ASN A 69 6.30 -12.29 -2.57
CA ASN A 69 6.75 -13.41 -1.75
C ASN A 69 6.39 -13.18 -0.28
N MET A 70 5.79 -14.19 0.34
CA MET A 70 5.43 -14.15 1.76
C MET A 70 6.34 -15.05 2.59
N SER A 71 6.73 -14.56 3.77
CA SER A 71 7.47 -15.32 4.76
C SER A 71 6.91 -15.08 6.17
N ASN A 72 6.97 -16.11 7.01
CA ASN A 72 6.57 -16.01 8.41
C ASN A 72 7.82 -15.80 9.27
N GLY A 73 7.84 -14.70 10.03
CA GLY A 73 8.89 -14.39 11.00
C GLY A 73 8.36 -14.40 12.44
N GLU A 74 9.25 -14.10 13.38
CA GLU A 74 8.90 -13.96 14.81
C GLU A 74 7.83 -12.89 15.08
N TYR A 75 7.70 -11.91 14.19
CA TYR A 75 6.79 -10.77 14.31
C TYR A 75 5.57 -10.86 13.37
N GLY A 76 5.26 -12.06 12.86
CA GLY A 76 4.14 -12.31 11.96
C GLY A 76 4.55 -12.44 10.48
N ALA A 77 3.55 -12.49 9.62
CA ALA A 77 3.74 -12.63 8.18
C ALA A 77 4.22 -11.32 7.55
N SER A 78 5.19 -11.42 6.65
CA SER A 78 5.66 -10.32 5.82
C SER A 78 5.57 -10.66 4.34
N LEU A 79 5.14 -9.71 3.53
CA LEU A 79 5.02 -9.81 2.09
C LEU A 79 5.96 -8.79 1.43
N VAL A 80 6.93 -9.28 0.66
CA VAL A 80 7.79 -8.46 -0.19
C VAL A 80 7.14 -8.36 -1.56
N ALA A 81 6.70 -7.16 -1.94
CA ALA A 81 5.91 -6.96 -3.15
C ALA A 81 6.76 -7.06 -4.42
N GLU A 82 6.23 -7.78 -5.41
CA GLU A 82 6.69 -7.79 -6.79
C GLU A 82 5.79 -6.91 -7.68
N SER A 83 4.52 -6.76 -7.32
CA SER A 83 3.60 -5.84 -7.99
C SER A 83 2.50 -5.36 -7.04
N VAL A 84 2.00 -4.15 -7.32
CA VAL A 84 0.93 -3.52 -6.54
C VAL A 84 0.13 -2.52 -7.38
N TRP A 85 -1.16 -2.39 -7.08
CA TRP A 85 -2.09 -1.44 -7.70
C TRP A 85 -3.26 -1.09 -6.76
N PHE A 86 -3.86 0.07 -6.96
CA PHE A 86 -5.11 0.44 -6.29
C PHE A 86 -6.27 -0.39 -6.85
N VAL A 87 -7.17 -0.81 -5.97
CA VAL A 87 -8.38 -1.52 -6.35
C VAL A 87 -9.52 -0.53 -6.44
N GLU A 88 -10.15 -0.46 -7.61
CA GLU A 88 -11.48 0.15 -7.75
C GLU A 88 -12.52 -0.87 -7.31
N ARG A 89 -13.35 -0.49 -6.35
CA ARG A 89 -14.43 -1.34 -5.84
C ARG A 89 -15.79 -0.78 -6.25
N ASP A 90 -16.61 -1.63 -6.84
CA ASP A 90 -18.04 -1.40 -6.93
C ASP A 90 -18.69 -1.85 -5.61
N VAL A 91 -18.65 -0.97 -4.62
CA VAL A 91 -19.21 -1.25 -3.29
C VAL A 91 -20.70 -1.61 -3.37
N GLY A 92 -21.44 -1.03 -4.33
CA GLY A 92 -22.86 -1.32 -4.54
C GLY A 92 -23.07 -2.74 -5.05
N GLY A 93 -22.37 -3.11 -6.11
CA GLY A 93 -22.41 -4.48 -6.67
C GLY A 93 -21.94 -5.53 -5.67
N GLU A 94 -20.89 -5.26 -4.91
CA GLU A 94 -20.38 -6.17 -3.88
C GLU A 94 -21.38 -6.34 -2.72
N ALA A 95 -22.04 -5.27 -2.29
CA ALA A 95 -23.07 -5.34 -1.26
C ALA A 95 -24.28 -6.17 -1.73
N ILE A 96 -24.73 -5.96 -2.97
CA ILE A 96 -25.81 -6.75 -3.58
C ILE A 96 -25.43 -8.24 -3.61
N ARG A 97 -24.23 -8.56 -4.11
CA ARG A 97 -23.74 -9.94 -4.17
C ARG A 97 -23.70 -10.60 -2.80
N LEU A 98 -23.25 -9.86 -1.78
CA LEU A 98 -23.22 -10.36 -0.40
C LEU A 98 -24.64 -10.63 0.13
N LEU A 99 -25.61 -9.78 -0.17
CA LEU A 99 -27.01 -9.99 0.24
C LEU A 99 -27.63 -11.20 -0.47
N GLU A 100 -27.32 -11.41 -1.75
CA GLU A 100 -27.74 -12.59 -2.53
C GLU A 100 -27.13 -13.88 -1.97
N GLU A 101 -25.81 -13.90 -1.72
CA GLU A 101 -25.11 -15.04 -1.10
C GLU A 101 -25.69 -15.42 0.27
N ARG A 102 -26.24 -14.44 1.01
CA ARG A 102 -26.88 -14.63 2.32
C ARG A 102 -28.40 -14.85 2.24
N GLY A 103 -29.00 -14.85 1.05
CA GLY A 103 -30.44 -15.05 0.84
C GLY A 103 -31.32 -13.90 1.33
N VAL A 104 -30.76 -12.71 1.49
CA VAL A 104 -31.45 -11.49 1.98
C VAL A 104 -31.95 -10.63 0.82
N HIS A 105 -31.44 -10.85 -0.39
CA HIS A 105 -31.84 -10.19 -1.62
C HIS A 105 -32.04 -11.24 -2.72
N ARG A 106 -33.08 -11.09 -3.55
CA ARG A 106 -33.53 -12.09 -4.53
C ARG A 106 -33.85 -11.43 -5.86
#